data_AF-A0ABD1Z7I9-F1
#
_entry.id   AF-A0ABD1Z7I9-F1
#
_cell.length_a   1.000
_cell.length_b   1.000
_cell.length_c   1.000
_cell.angle_alpha   90.00
_cell.angle_beta   90.00
_cell.angle_gamma   90.00
#
_symmetry.space_group_name_H-M   'P 1'
#
loop_
_entity.id
_entity.type
_entity.pdbx_description
1 polymer ?
#
loop_
_entity_poly.entity_id
_entity_poly.type
_entity_poly.pdbx_seq_one_letter_code
_entity_poly.pdbx_strand_id
1 'polypeptide(L)' 'MMTIIAENAAMETVRGIEKELDKYLYMRQLHHENPNLYYKLLINNAQELVTVVYAPTVGQVYMDYSKLPNCPRSKLVPS' A
#
# COMPACT_ATOMS: atom_id res chain seq x y z
N MET A 1 -5.41 -8.29 23.53
CA MET A 1 -3.97 -8.61 23.41
C MET A 1 -3.58 -9.13 22.03
N MET A 2 -4.35 -9.98 21.33
CA MET A 2 -3.93 -10.49 20.00
C MET A 2 -3.90 -9.47 18.85
N THR A 3 -4.69 -8.39 18.91
CA THR A 3 -4.75 -7.39 17.82
C THR A 3 -3.51 -6.50 17.73
N ILE A 4 -2.90 -6.18 18.88
CA ILE A 4 -1.81 -5.20 18.98
C ILE A 4 -0.51 -5.76 18.36
N ILE A 5 -0.28 -7.07 18.49
CA ILE A 5 0.92 -7.73 17.95
C ILE A 5 0.92 -7.67 16.42
N ALA A 6 -0.23 -7.96 15.80
CA ALA A 6 -0.38 -7.89 14.34
C ALA A 6 -0.26 -6.46 13.81
N GLU A 7 -0.80 -5.47 14.53
CA GLU A 7 -0.63 -4.06 14.16
C GLU A 7 0.83 -3.60 14.24
N ASN A 8 1.54 -3.95 15.32
CA ASN A 8 2.94 -3.56 15.48
C ASN A 8 3.83 -4.18 14.40
N ALA A 9 3.65 -5.48 14.11
CA ALA A 9 4.41 -6.16 13.06
C ALA A 9 4.16 -5.58 11.66
N ALA A 10 2.90 -5.23 11.36
CA ALA A 10 2.55 -4.57 10.10
C ALA A 10 3.16 -3.17 10.01
N MET A 11 3.15 -2.39 11.10
CA MET A 11 3.79 -1.07 11.16
C MET A 11 5.32 -1.14 11.01
N GLU A 12 5.99 -2.12 11.62
CA GLU A 12 7.42 -2.33 11.44
C GLU A 12 7.76 -2.63 9.97
N THR A 13 6.94 -3.45 9.32
CA THR A 13 7.08 -3.75 7.89
C THR A 13 6.94 -2.48 7.05
N VAL A 14 5.90 -1.67 7.30
CA VAL A 14 5.67 -0.40 6.59
C VAL A 14 6.82 0.60 6.79
N ARG A 15 7.41 0.66 7.99
CA ARG A 15 8.54 1.54 8.29
C ARG A 15 9.85 1.06 7.68
N GLY A 16 10.04 -0.25 7.53
CA GLY A 16 11.21 -0.85 6.89
C GLY A 16 11.23 -0.72 5.36
N ILE A 17 10.10 -0.40 4.74
CA ILE A 17 10.03 -0.14 3.30
C ILE A 17 10.56 1.28 3.02
N GLU A 18 11.58 1.41 2.18
CA GLU A 18 12.12 2.73 1.80
C GLU A 18 11.27 3.43 0.74
N LYS A 19 10.66 2.67 -0.17
CA LYS A 19 9.87 3.19 -1.29
C LYS A 19 8.41 3.42 -0.89
N GLU A 20 7.91 4.63 -1.08
CA GLU A 20 6.50 4.97 -0.80
C GLU A 20 5.52 4.12 -1.62
N LEU A 21 5.91 3.73 -2.83
CA LEU A 21 5.14 2.81 -3.68
C LEU A 21 4.91 1.45 -3.03
N ASP A 22 5.98 0.83 -2.54
CA ASP A 22 5.90 -0.50 -1.96
C ASP A 22 5.08 -0.47 -0.66
N LYS A 23 5.08 0.64 0.08
CA LYS A 23 4.17 0.86 1.21
C LYS A 23 2.71 0.91 0.76
N TYR A 24 2.42 1.60 -0.33
CA TYR A 24 1.08 1.66 -0.90
C TYR A 24 0.60 0.26 -1.36
N LEU A 25 1.46 -0.52 -2.02
CA LEU A 25 1.13 -1.88 -2.44
C LEU A 25 0.87 -2.80 -1.26
N TYR A 26 1.70 -2.73 -0.23
CA TYR A 26 1.50 -3.47 1.01
C TYR A 26 0.17 -3.11 1.67
N MET A 27 -0.12 -1.82 1.81
CA MET A 27 -1.40 -1.31 2.33
C MET A 27 -2.59 -1.83 1.50
N ARG A 28 -2.47 -1.81 0.17
CA ARG A 28 -3.51 -2.28 -0.76
C ARG A 28 -3.73 -3.79 -0.66
N GLN A 29 -2.66 -4.58 -0.53
CA GLN A 29 -2.74 -6.02 -0.33
C GLN A 29 -3.37 -6.35 1.04
N LEU A 30 -2.96 -5.65 2.09
CA LEU A 30 -3.51 -5.81 3.44
C LEU A 30 -5.00 -5.48 3.50
N HIS A 31 -5.44 -4.45 2.76
CA HIS A 31 -6.86 -4.12 2.61
C HIS A 31 -7.66 -5.25 1.95
N HIS A 32 -7.08 -5.94 0.97
CA HIS A 32 -7.73 -7.04 0.27
C HIS A 32 -7.79 -8.33 1.13
N GLU A 33 -6.71 -8.64 1.84
CA GLU A 33 -6.60 -9.86 2.66
C GLU A 33 -7.32 -9.73 4.01
N ASN A 34 -7.14 -8.61 4.71
CA ASN A 34 -7.64 -8.39 6.06
C ASN A 34 -8.11 -6.93 6.27
N PRO A 35 -9.29 -6.57 5.74
CA PRO A 35 -9.81 -5.20 5.83
C PRO A 35 -9.96 -4.72 7.28
N ASN A 36 -10.35 -5.60 8.21
CA ASN A 36 -10.47 -5.25 9.63
C ASN A 36 -9.13 -4.81 10.27
N LEU A 37 -8.01 -5.44 9.89
CA LEU A 37 -6.69 -5.05 10.39
C LEU A 37 -6.23 -3.75 9.72
N TYR A 38 -6.49 -3.61 8.42
CA TYR A 38 -6.23 -2.39 7.68
C TYR A 38 -6.89 -1.17 8.33
N TYR A 39 -8.19 -1.22 8.61
CA TYR A 39 -8.89 -0.07 9.20
C TYR A 39 -8.40 0.26 10.62
N LYS A 40 -8.09 -0.76 11.44
CA LYS A 40 -7.53 -0.53 12.78
C LYS A 40 -6.17 0.14 12.72
N LEU A 41 -5.28 -0.37 11.87
CA LEU A 41 -3.94 0.16 11.66
C LEU A 41 -3.98 1.59 11.11
N LEU A 42 -4.89 1.86 10.16
CA LEU A 42 -5.11 3.18 9.58
C LEU A 42 -5.64 4.17 10.62
N ILE A 43 -6.58 3.79 11.48
CA ILE A 43 -7.12 4.67 12.53
C ILE A 43 -6.06 4.96 13.60
N ASN A 44 -5.30 3.94 14.03
CA ASN A 44 -4.29 4.07 15.07
C ASN A 44 -3.04 4.83 14.60
N ASN A 45 -2.70 4.76 13.31
CA ASN A 45 -1.49 5.37 12.73
C ASN A 45 -1.84 6.34 11.58
N ALA A 46 -3.00 6.99 11.66
CA ALA A 46 -3.53 7.85 10.60
C ALA A 46 -2.54 8.95 10.19
N GLN A 47 -1.80 9.52 11.13
CA GLN A 47 -0.85 10.61 10.90
C GLN A 47 0.28 10.22 9.93
N GLU A 48 0.75 8.97 9.95
CA GLU A 48 1.80 8.47 9.06
C GLU A 48 1.21 7.85 7.78
N LEU A 49 0.11 7.11 7.90
CA LEU A 49 -0.45 6.31 6.80
C LEU A 49 -1.34 7.10 5.84
N VAL A 50 -2.01 8.17 6.30
CA VAL A 50 -2.81 9.04 5.42
C VAL A 50 -1.94 9.62 4.32
N THR A 51 -0.71 10.04 4.65
CA THR A 51 0.24 10.54 3.65
C THR A 51 0.60 9.46 2.63
N VAL A 52 0.80 8.21 3.04
CA VAL A 52 1.13 7.12 2.09
C VAL A 52 -0.04 6.74 1.19
N VAL A 53 -1.26 6.72 1.73
CA VAL A 53 -2.47 6.30 0.98
C VAL A 53 -3.00 7.42 0.08
N TYR A 54 -2.88 8.68 0.51
CA TYR A 54 -3.47 9.83 -0.17
C TYR A 54 -2.47 10.81 -0.79
N ALA A 55 -1.15 10.70 -0.55
CA ALA A 55 -0.21 11.54 -1.28
C ALA A 55 -0.30 11.24 -2.79
N PRO A 56 -0.13 12.26 -3.64
CA PRO A 56 -0.21 12.10 -5.09
C PRO A 56 0.99 11.33 -5.69
N THR A 57 1.72 10.53 -4.90
CA THR A 57 2.81 9.65 -5.36
C THR A 57 2.35 8.67 -6.44
N VAL A 58 1.04 8.43 -6.60
CA VAL A 58 0.46 7.76 -7.78
C VAL A 58 0.99 8.32 -9.10
N GLY A 59 1.33 9.62 -9.18
CA GLY A 59 1.89 10.25 -10.37
C GLY A 59 3.31 9.81 -10.75
N GLN A 60 4.21 9.61 -9.77
CA GLN A 60 5.56 9.05 -10.01
C GLN A 60 5.51 7.52 -10.11
N VAL A 61 4.64 6.91 -9.32
CA VAL A 61 4.36 5.48 -9.33
C VAL A 61 3.89 5.02 -10.70
N TYR A 62 3.04 5.77 -11.41
CA TYR A 62 2.60 5.40 -12.77
C TYR A 62 3.76 5.35 -13.77
N MET A 63 4.78 6.21 -13.62
CA MET A 63 5.98 6.20 -14.46
C MET A 63 6.88 5.00 -14.17
N ASP A 64 6.98 4.57 -12.90
CA ASP A 64 7.78 3.40 -12.51
C ASP A 64 7.03 2.06 -12.67
N TYR A 65 5.70 2.05 -12.52
CA TYR A 65 4.86 0.86 -12.72
C TYR A 65 4.82 0.40 -14.18
N SER A 66 5.07 1.30 -15.14
CA SER A 66 5.18 0.93 -16.55
C SER A 66 6.38 0.00 -16.84
N LYS A 67 7.29 -0.21 -15.88
CA LYS A 67 8.44 -1.11 -15.99
C LYS A 67 8.26 -2.46 -15.30
N LEU A 68 7.15 -2.71 -14.59
CA LEU A 68 6.86 -4.01 -13.99
C LEU A 68 6.26 -4.97 -15.04
N PRO A 69 6.93 -6.09 -15.38
CA PRO A 69 6.52 -6.98 -16.47
C PRO A 69 5.30 -7.88 -16.18
N ASN A 70 4.62 -7.72 -15.03
CA ASN A 70 3.61 -8.66 -14.55
C ASN A 70 2.17 -8.14 -14.57
N CYS A 71 1.82 -7.23 -15.49
CA CYS A 71 0.41 -6.89 -15.73
C CYS A 71 -0.11 -7.65 -16.98
N PRO A 72 -0.75 -8.83 -16.83
CA PRO A 72 -1.38 -9.54 -17.94
C PRO A 72 -2.81 -9.00 -18.16
N ARG A 73 -2.98 -7.69 -18.30
CA ARG A 73 -4.26 -7.12 -18.76
C ARG A 73 -4.06 -6.24 -19.97
N SER A 74 -4.05 -6.95 -21.09
CA SER A 74 -4.68 -6.52 -22.34
C SER A 74 -4.18 -5.20 -22.90
N LYS A 75 -3.30 -5.31 -23.91
CA LYS A 75 -3.46 -4.54 -25.15
C LYS A 75 -4.94 -4.45 -25.48
N LEU A 76 -5.45 -3.27 -25.88
CA LEU A 76 -6.69 -2.96 -26.61
C LEU A 76 -7.06 -1.53 -26.18
N VAL A 77 -7.05 -0.45 -26.98
CA VAL A 77 -7.08 -0.26 -28.44
C VAL A 77 -6.60 1.19 -28.71
N PRO A 78 -5.88 1.50 -29.79
CA PRO A 78 -5.73 2.88 -30.25
C PRO A 78 -6.87 3.25 -31.21
N SER A 79 -7.52 4.39 -31.01
CA SER A 79 -8.16 5.20 -32.07
C SER A 79 -8.16 6.65 -31.60
#